data_AF-A0A9D6RJ25-F1
#
_entry.id   AF-A0A9D6RJ25-F1
#
_cell.length_a   1.000
_cell.length_b   1.000
_cell.length_c   1.000
_cell.angle_alpha   90.00
_cell.angle_beta   90.00
_cell.angle_gamma   90.00
#
_symmetry.space_group_name_H-M   'P 1'
#
loop_
_entity.id
_entity.type
_entity.pdbx_description
1 polymer ?
#
loop_
_entity_poly.entity_id
_entity_poly.type
_entity_poly.pdbx_seq_one_letter_code
_entity_poly.pdbx_strand_id
1 'polypeptide(L)'
;MRYWLLVALGWLLITPGSAHAWDVFVNNRPFKGKVEGGPQALLLEAEPLAKQADIGLKLEGDRVLLGDREVPCQKQGEVLFLKARELCSLSPGGRYVVNQDLKTIDVYLISDKPRMAGGPGNITYLIVDSKDYVGGNMEWKLFDNCRFEPGYTYGRQDRISMRVSTPDGHYWNLEFGGPDGRALTPGVYLNAERSADRGRPKIDMSCDGSAFSTVQGSFTIHDLAHGPKGPTRMAVDFECYNQGNPEKKILVGKVRYKTSIP
;
A
#
# COMPACT_ATOMS: atom_id res chain seq x y z
N MET A 1 30.44 65.81 25.83
CA MET A 1 29.90 65.03 26.96
C MET A 1 28.38 65.05 26.90
N ARG A 2 27.74 63.85 26.87
CA ARG A 2 26.37 63.53 27.33
C ARG A 2 25.17 64.23 26.66
N TYR A 3 24.01 63.62 26.44
CA TYR A 3 23.52 62.24 26.24
C TYR A 3 22.06 62.43 25.72
N TRP A 4 21.59 61.52 24.88
CA TRP A 4 20.25 61.50 24.28
C TRP A 4 19.13 61.11 25.28
N LEU A 5 17.90 61.54 25.01
CA LEU A 5 16.67 60.89 25.50
C LEU A 5 15.53 61.10 24.48
N LEU A 6 15.33 60.10 23.61
CA LEU A 6 14.08 59.90 22.87
C LEU A 6 13.29 58.80 23.56
N VAL A 7 12.06 59.10 23.93
CA VAL A 7 11.08 58.12 24.43
C VAL A 7 10.41 57.49 23.23
N ALA A 8 10.59 56.18 23.03
CA ALA A 8 9.86 55.39 22.05
C ALA A 8 8.75 54.61 22.76
N LEU A 9 7.49 54.86 22.37
CA LEU A 9 6.34 54.03 22.73
C LEU A 9 6.50 52.65 22.08
N GLY A 10 6.75 51.63 22.89
CA GLY A 10 6.70 50.23 22.45
C GLY A 10 5.26 49.78 22.25
N TRP A 11 4.88 49.49 21.01
CA TRP A 11 3.68 48.70 20.72
C TRP A 11 3.96 47.25 21.12
N LEU A 12 3.23 46.76 22.12
CA LEU A 12 3.23 45.36 22.51
C LEU A 12 2.48 44.56 21.44
N LEU A 13 3.19 44.04 20.45
CA LEU A 13 2.67 43.01 19.56
C LEU A 13 2.52 41.73 20.38
N ILE A 14 1.28 41.43 20.79
CA ILE A 14 0.91 40.11 21.26
C ILE A 14 0.96 39.20 20.04
N THR A 15 2.05 38.45 19.90
CA THR A 15 2.10 37.33 18.95
C THR A 15 1.15 36.23 19.44
N PRO A 16 0.14 35.80 18.66
CA PRO A 16 -0.60 34.60 19.00
C PRO A 16 0.35 33.41 18.99
N GLY A 17 0.27 32.59 20.05
CA GLY A 17 1.25 31.56 20.39
C GLY A 17 1.58 30.61 19.25
N SER A 18 2.86 30.36 19.05
CA SER A 18 3.39 29.29 18.22
C SER A 18 3.01 27.95 18.85
N ALA A 19 1.84 27.40 18.50
CA ALA A 19 1.58 25.99 18.70
C ALA A 19 2.69 25.22 17.97
N HIS A 20 3.40 24.33 18.66
CA HIS A 20 4.46 23.52 18.06
C HIS A 20 3.96 22.88 16.77
N ALA A 21 4.59 23.24 15.64
CA ALA A 21 4.24 22.69 14.34
C ALA A 21 4.55 21.19 14.33
N TRP A 22 3.59 20.39 13.91
CA TRP A 22 3.77 18.95 13.75
C TRP A 22 4.54 18.70 12.46
N ASP A 23 5.55 17.82 12.51
CA ASP A 23 6.22 17.38 11.30
C ASP A 23 5.31 16.43 10.53
N VAL A 24 5.02 16.74 9.27
CA VAL A 24 4.13 15.93 8.45
C VAL A 24 4.94 15.12 7.45
N PHE A 25 4.63 13.84 7.39
CA PHE A 25 5.16 12.93 6.39
C PHE A 25 4.01 12.40 5.54
N VAL A 26 4.23 12.31 4.23
CA VAL A 26 3.33 11.66 3.29
C VAL A 26 4.10 10.53 2.63
N ASN A 27 3.60 9.30 2.73
CA ASN A 27 4.27 8.10 2.22
C ASN A 27 5.76 8.02 2.63
N ASN A 28 6.02 8.22 3.93
CA ASN A 28 7.37 8.23 4.53
C ASN A 28 8.32 9.33 4.00
N ARG A 29 7.82 10.39 3.38
CA ARG A 29 8.61 11.54 2.94
C ARG A 29 8.15 12.81 3.63
N PRO A 30 9.06 13.68 4.12
CA PRO A 30 8.67 14.97 4.65
C PRO A 30 7.83 15.74 3.64
N PHE A 31 6.64 16.15 4.05
CA PHE A 31 5.75 16.91 3.20
C PHE A 31 6.33 18.31 2.98
N LYS A 32 6.42 18.73 1.71
CA LYS A 32 7.04 20.00 1.31
C LYS A 32 6.03 21.08 0.93
N GLY A 33 4.74 20.80 1.05
CA GLY A 33 3.66 21.76 0.83
C GLY A 33 3.27 22.51 2.09
N LYS A 34 2.33 23.45 1.94
CA LYS A 34 1.71 24.13 3.07
C LYS A 34 0.90 23.15 3.91
N VAL A 35 1.02 23.30 5.22
CA VAL A 35 0.32 22.51 6.24
C VAL A 35 -0.43 23.46 7.15
N GLU A 36 -1.68 23.13 7.45
CA GLU A 36 -2.47 23.85 8.44
C GLU A 36 -3.16 22.90 9.42
N GLY A 37 -3.47 23.42 10.61
CA GLY A 37 -4.13 22.66 11.66
C GLY A 37 -3.21 21.70 12.41
N GLY A 38 -3.82 20.92 13.31
CA GLY A 38 -3.14 19.91 14.11
C GLY A 38 -3.69 18.51 13.85
N PRO A 39 -3.32 17.50 14.67
CA PRO A 39 -3.64 16.08 14.43
C PRO A 39 -5.12 15.71 14.19
N GLN A 40 -6.07 16.55 14.61
CA GLN A 40 -7.50 16.32 14.41
C GLN A 40 -8.08 17.00 13.17
N ALA A 41 -7.39 18.01 12.65
CA ALA A 41 -7.87 18.86 11.55
C ALA A 41 -6.73 19.18 10.58
N LEU A 42 -5.85 18.22 10.31
CA LEU A 42 -4.69 18.42 9.45
C LEU A 42 -5.12 18.65 8.00
N LEU A 43 -4.60 19.74 7.44
CA LEU A 43 -4.84 20.19 6.09
C LEU A 43 -3.52 20.18 5.32
N LEU A 44 -3.55 19.61 4.12
CA LEU A 44 -2.40 19.49 3.24
C LEU A 44 -2.68 20.18 1.92
N GLU A 45 -1.73 20.98 1.44
CA GLU A 45 -1.82 21.59 0.12
C GLU A 45 -1.95 20.55 -0.98
N ALA A 46 -2.96 20.71 -1.84
CA ALA A 46 -3.31 19.74 -2.86
C ALA A 46 -2.26 19.65 -3.98
N GLU A 47 -1.64 20.77 -4.37
CA GLU A 47 -0.70 20.80 -5.49
C GLU A 47 0.58 19.97 -5.25
N PRO A 48 1.30 20.12 -4.11
CA PRO A 48 2.45 19.27 -3.79
C PRO A 48 2.08 17.79 -3.65
N LEU A 49 0.88 17.48 -3.15
CA LEU A 49 0.37 16.10 -3.08
C LEU A 49 0.13 15.53 -4.49
N ALA A 50 -0.51 16.28 -5.38
CA ALA A 50 -0.78 15.85 -6.75
C ALA A 50 0.50 15.64 -7.59
N LYS A 51 1.58 16.35 -7.26
CA LYS A 51 2.90 16.14 -7.88
C LYS A 51 3.56 14.83 -7.45
N GLN A 52 3.11 14.18 -6.38
CA GLN A 52 3.60 12.85 -5.98
C GLN A 52 2.93 11.78 -6.84
N ALA A 53 3.69 11.26 -7.80
CA ALA A 53 3.21 10.31 -8.80
C ALA A 53 2.58 9.03 -8.21
N ASP A 54 2.94 8.68 -6.98
CA ASP A 54 2.44 7.50 -6.25
C ASP A 54 1.09 7.70 -5.54
N ILE A 55 0.56 8.93 -5.49
CA ILE A 55 -0.76 9.21 -4.88
C ILE A 55 -1.88 9.16 -5.92
N GLY A 56 -1.64 9.69 -7.12
CA GLY A 56 -2.63 9.70 -8.20
C GLY A 56 -3.76 10.73 -8.03
N LEU A 57 -3.51 11.83 -7.30
CA LEU A 57 -4.45 12.95 -7.22
C LEU A 57 -4.46 13.76 -8.52
N LYS A 58 -5.65 14.16 -8.96
CA LYS A 58 -5.86 15.06 -10.09
C LYS A 58 -6.50 16.35 -9.63
N LEU A 59 -5.97 17.47 -10.11
CA LEU A 59 -6.50 18.80 -9.87
C LEU A 59 -7.34 19.22 -11.08
N GLU A 60 -8.62 19.53 -10.86
CA GLU A 60 -9.56 19.99 -11.87
C GLU A 60 -10.18 21.32 -11.41
N GLY A 61 -9.45 22.43 -11.63
CA GLY A 61 -9.83 23.74 -11.10
C GLY A 61 -9.82 23.72 -9.58
N ASP A 62 -10.99 23.99 -8.97
CA ASP A 62 -11.18 23.97 -7.52
C ASP A 62 -11.60 22.59 -6.98
N ARG A 63 -11.58 21.54 -7.83
CA ARG A 63 -11.89 20.16 -7.44
C ARG A 63 -10.63 19.31 -7.41
N VAL A 64 -10.60 18.34 -6.51
CA VAL A 64 -9.53 17.35 -6.44
C VAL A 64 -10.11 15.96 -6.52
N LEU A 65 -9.57 15.12 -7.39
CA LEU A 65 -9.99 13.74 -7.58
C LEU A 65 -8.89 12.78 -7.12
N LEU A 66 -9.28 11.73 -6.41
CA LEU A 66 -8.47 10.54 -6.18
C LEU A 66 -9.14 9.38 -6.92
N GLY A 67 -8.49 8.88 -7.98
CA GLY A 67 -9.15 7.95 -8.90
C GLY A 67 -10.32 8.62 -9.62
N ASP A 68 -11.53 8.13 -9.35
CA ASP A 68 -12.79 8.69 -9.88
C ASP A 68 -13.65 9.34 -8.76
N ARG A 69 -13.12 9.42 -7.53
CA ARG A 69 -13.78 9.99 -6.36
C ARG A 69 -13.33 11.42 -6.13
N GLU A 70 -14.27 12.29 -5.80
CA GLU A 70 -13.95 13.65 -5.38
C GLU A 70 -13.47 13.66 -3.93
N VAL A 71 -12.32 14.30 -3.71
CA VAL A 71 -11.75 14.53 -2.39
C VAL A 71 -12.28 15.86 -1.87
N PRO A 72 -12.91 15.89 -0.69
CA PRO A 72 -13.30 17.13 -0.07
C PRO A 72 -12.08 18.05 0.10
N CYS A 73 -12.20 19.23 -0.47
CA CYS A 73 -11.16 20.25 -0.46
C CYS A 73 -11.76 21.57 0.01
N GLN A 74 -10.89 22.42 0.55
CA GLN A 74 -11.25 23.77 0.95
C GLN A 74 -10.21 24.75 0.41
N LYS A 75 -10.69 25.87 -0.11
CA LYS A 75 -9.84 26.92 -0.66
C LYS A 75 -9.60 27.98 0.40
N GLN A 76 -8.33 28.31 0.63
CA GLN A 76 -7.93 29.43 1.48
C GLN A 76 -6.97 30.33 0.70
N GLY A 77 -7.45 31.51 0.31
CA GLY A 77 -6.77 32.34 -0.68
C GLY A 77 -6.59 31.60 -2.01
N GLU A 78 -5.37 31.55 -2.52
CA GLU A 78 -5.00 30.83 -3.75
C GLU A 78 -4.67 29.35 -3.51
N VAL A 79 -4.73 28.86 -2.26
CA VAL A 79 -4.28 27.51 -1.90
C VAL A 79 -5.48 26.59 -1.73
N LEU A 80 -5.46 25.46 -2.42
CA LEU A 80 -6.43 24.39 -2.25
C LEU A 80 -5.90 23.36 -1.24
N PHE A 81 -6.62 23.16 -0.15
CA PHE A 81 -6.25 22.24 0.92
C PHE A 81 -7.14 21.00 0.94
N LEU A 82 -6.53 19.85 1.23
CA LEU A 82 -7.19 18.57 1.45
C LEU A 82 -7.15 18.22 2.93
N LYS A 83 -8.26 17.71 3.46
CA LYS A 83 -8.27 17.14 4.81
C LYS A 83 -7.60 15.78 4.79
N ALA A 84 -6.47 15.65 5.49
CA ALA A 84 -5.64 14.45 5.44
C ALA A 84 -6.39 13.18 5.87
N ARG A 85 -7.21 13.25 6.93
CA ARG A 85 -8.02 12.11 7.39
C ARG A 85 -9.08 11.66 6.37
N GLU A 86 -9.76 12.61 5.75
CA GLU A 86 -10.76 12.32 4.72
C GLU A 86 -10.07 11.75 3.47
N LEU A 87 -8.94 12.33 3.07
CA LEU A 87 -8.11 11.81 1.98
C LEU A 87 -7.64 10.36 2.25
N CYS A 88 -7.18 10.03 3.46
CA CYS A 88 -6.87 8.65 3.85
C CYS A 88 -8.09 7.73 3.80
N SER A 89 -9.28 8.21 4.19
CA SER A 89 -10.52 7.40 4.15
C SER A 89 -10.97 7.07 2.72
N LEU A 90 -10.65 7.93 1.76
CA LEU A 90 -10.94 7.73 0.34
C LEU A 90 -9.90 6.84 -0.35
N SER A 91 -8.67 6.83 0.16
CA SER A 91 -7.58 6.01 -0.32
C SER A 91 -7.69 4.57 0.18
N PRO A 92 -7.66 3.55 -0.70
CA PRO A 92 -7.74 2.15 -0.27
C PRO A 92 -6.56 1.77 0.64
N GLY A 93 -6.82 1.46 1.91
CA GLY A 93 -5.76 1.17 2.88
C GLY A 93 -4.98 2.40 3.35
N GLY A 94 -5.51 3.61 3.12
CA GLY A 94 -4.91 4.84 3.64
C GLY A 94 -4.86 4.84 5.16
N ARG A 95 -3.73 5.27 5.73
CA ARG A 95 -3.51 5.32 7.19
C ARG A 95 -3.15 6.73 7.61
N TYR A 96 -3.65 7.15 8.76
CA TYR A 96 -3.33 8.42 9.38
C TYR A 96 -2.82 8.14 10.80
N VAL A 97 -1.52 8.30 11.00
CA VAL A 97 -0.84 7.97 12.26
C VAL A 97 -0.34 9.24 12.92
N VAL A 98 -0.59 9.38 14.21
CA VAL A 98 -0.13 10.52 15.01
C VAL A 98 0.85 9.99 16.04
N ASN A 99 2.10 10.42 15.96
CA ASN A 99 3.12 10.09 16.96
C ASN A 99 3.25 11.25 17.95
N GLN A 100 2.70 11.07 19.15
CA GLN A 100 2.70 12.11 20.18
C GLN A 100 4.10 12.42 20.71
N ASP A 101 4.99 11.44 20.73
CA ASP A 101 6.34 11.55 21.30
C ASP A 101 7.28 12.27 20.33
N LEU A 102 7.20 11.90 19.04
CA LEU A 102 8.02 12.51 17.98
C LEU A 102 7.39 13.78 17.40
N LYS A 103 6.15 14.12 17.79
CA LYS A 103 5.37 15.22 17.20
C LYS A 103 5.26 15.12 15.67
N THR A 104 5.10 13.89 15.17
CA THR A 104 4.89 13.63 13.73
C THR A 104 3.45 13.24 13.42
N ILE A 105 3.02 13.55 12.20
CA ILE A 105 1.83 13.00 11.60
C ILE A 105 2.22 12.32 10.29
N ASP A 106 1.98 11.02 10.21
CA ASP A 106 2.30 10.20 9.06
C ASP A 106 1.01 9.86 8.29
N VAL A 107 0.95 10.34 7.06
CA VAL A 107 -0.17 10.20 6.13
C VAL A 107 0.22 9.21 5.05
N TYR A 108 -0.43 8.05 5.05
CA TYR A 108 -0.21 7.00 4.07
C TYR A 108 -1.35 7.00 3.08
N LEU A 109 -1.01 7.16 1.81
CA LEU A 109 -1.93 7.19 0.68
C LEU A 109 -1.50 6.17 -0.36
N ILE A 110 -2.50 5.51 -0.89
CA ILE A 110 -2.44 4.45 -1.86
C ILE A 110 -3.38 4.83 -3.01
N SER A 111 -2.84 4.85 -4.23
CA SER A 111 -3.68 5.00 -5.43
C SER A 111 -4.51 3.75 -5.64
N ASP A 112 -5.79 3.93 -5.97
CA ASP A 112 -6.73 2.87 -6.35
C ASP A 112 -6.45 2.29 -7.75
N LYS A 113 -5.58 2.93 -8.53
CA LYS A 113 -5.20 2.47 -9.87
C LYS A 113 -3.86 1.74 -9.77
N PRO A 114 -3.80 0.44 -10.12
CA PRO A 114 -2.54 -0.28 -10.13
C PRO A 114 -1.60 0.38 -11.14
N ARG A 115 -0.34 0.61 -10.74
CA ARG A 115 0.66 1.15 -11.64
C ARG A 115 0.77 0.31 -12.90
N MET A 116 0.67 1.01 -14.03
CA MET A 116 1.11 0.54 -15.35
C MET A 116 2.64 0.40 -15.35
N ALA A 117 3.16 -0.65 -14.72
CA ALA A 117 4.56 -1.01 -14.67
C ALA A 117 5.04 -1.49 -16.04
N GLY A 118 5.50 -0.54 -16.86
CA GLY A 118 6.21 -0.80 -18.12
C GLY A 118 5.29 -0.75 -19.32
N GLY A 119 5.22 0.42 -19.96
CA GLY A 119 4.39 0.68 -21.14
C GLY A 119 2.90 0.77 -20.82
N PRO A 120 2.11 1.34 -21.75
CA PRO A 120 0.66 1.35 -21.63
C PRO A 120 0.14 -0.10 -21.65
N GLY A 121 -0.24 -0.64 -20.50
CA GLY A 121 -0.91 -1.95 -20.43
C GLY A 121 -0.73 -2.73 -19.12
N ASN A 122 0.37 -2.54 -18.39
CA ASN A 122 0.83 -3.56 -17.43
C ASN A 122 0.62 -3.20 -15.96
N ILE A 123 -0.36 -3.77 -15.27
CA ILE A 123 -0.66 -3.52 -13.86
C ILE A 123 0.22 -4.32 -12.87
N THR A 124 0.43 -3.78 -11.66
CA THR A 124 1.11 -4.46 -10.54
C THR A 124 0.43 -4.15 -9.21
N TYR A 125 -0.01 -5.17 -8.49
CA TYR A 125 -0.64 -5.04 -7.17
C TYR A 125 -0.81 -6.40 -6.47
N LEU A 126 -1.17 -6.38 -5.19
CA LEU A 126 -1.65 -7.53 -4.42
C LEU A 126 -2.90 -7.11 -3.63
N ILE A 127 -4.00 -7.83 -3.80
CA ILE A 127 -5.19 -7.69 -2.94
C ILE A 127 -5.42 -9.02 -2.22
N VAL A 128 -5.68 -8.97 -0.92
CA VAL A 128 -6.00 -10.14 -0.09
C VAL A 128 -7.17 -9.81 0.83
N ASP A 129 -8.31 -10.46 0.67
CA ASP A 129 -9.40 -10.51 1.65
C ASP A 129 -9.08 -11.63 2.65
N SER A 130 -8.65 -11.24 3.86
CA SER A 130 -8.39 -12.18 4.95
C SER A 130 -9.54 -12.21 5.93
N LYS A 131 -10.04 -13.41 6.20
CA LYS A 131 -11.03 -13.68 7.25
C LYS A 131 -10.42 -14.47 8.41
N ASP A 132 -9.09 -14.40 8.54
CA ASP A 132 -8.29 -15.27 9.39
C ASP A 132 -7.19 -14.50 10.13
N TYR A 133 -6.46 -15.18 11.00
CA TYR A 133 -5.44 -14.55 11.84
C TYR A 133 -4.15 -14.18 11.09
N VAL A 134 -3.85 -14.82 9.96
CA VAL A 134 -2.66 -14.53 9.15
C VAL A 134 -2.75 -13.12 8.61
N GLY A 135 -3.87 -12.78 7.96
CA GLY A 135 -4.10 -11.42 7.47
C GLY A 135 -4.86 -10.52 8.45
N GLY A 136 -5.03 -10.92 9.71
CA GLY A 136 -5.61 -10.06 10.76
C GLY A 136 -7.10 -9.76 10.59
N ASN A 137 -7.85 -10.59 9.87
CA ASN A 137 -9.29 -10.43 9.59
C ASN A 137 -9.63 -9.08 8.92
N MET A 138 -8.83 -8.70 7.92
CA MET A 138 -9.00 -7.47 7.15
C MET A 138 -8.64 -7.66 5.67
N GLU A 139 -9.06 -6.70 4.86
CA GLU A 139 -8.64 -6.61 3.46
C GLU A 139 -7.32 -5.83 3.35
N TRP A 140 -6.35 -6.45 2.68
CA TRP A 140 -5.07 -5.85 2.30
C TRP A 140 -5.12 -5.45 0.85
N LYS A 141 -4.75 -4.20 0.56
CA LYS A 141 -4.63 -3.69 -0.81
C LYS A 141 -3.27 -3.02 -0.96
N LEU A 142 -2.35 -3.73 -1.61
CA LEU A 142 -0.94 -3.38 -1.72
C LEU A 142 -0.63 -3.03 -3.17
N PHE A 143 -0.20 -1.79 -3.39
CA PHE A 143 0.04 -1.25 -4.73
C PHE A 143 1.41 -0.55 -4.77
N ASP A 144 1.46 0.64 -5.36
CA ASP A 144 2.65 1.30 -5.91
C ASP A 144 3.73 1.66 -4.88
N ASN A 145 3.34 1.89 -3.63
CA ASN A 145 4.26 2.16 -2.54
C ASN A 145 4.90 0.89 -1.96
N CYS A 146 4.41 -0.29 -2.36
CA CYS A 146 4.93 -1.57 -1.91
C CYS A 146 6.05 -2.06 -2.83
N ARG A 147 7.00 -2.79 -2.24
CA ARG A 147 8.08 -3.43 -2.97
C ARG A 147 7.67 -4.86 -3.33
N PHE A 148 7.57 -5.13 -4.64
CA PHE A 148 7.28 -6.45 -5.20
C PHE A 148 8.57 -7.14 -5.63
N GLU A 149 8.81 -8.32 -5.06
CA GLU A 149 9.99 -9.14 -5.29
C GLU A 149 9.58 -10.52 -5.76
N PRO A 150 9.48 -10.73 -7.09
CA PRO A 150 9.29 -12.06 -7.63
C PRO A 150 10.58 -12.88 -7.45
N GLY A 151 10.42 -14.17 -7.20
CA GLY A 151 11.55 -15.08 -7.02
C GLY A 151 11.22 -16.52 -7.40
N TYR A 152 12.23 -17.37 -7.27
CA TYR A 152 12.07 -18.82 -7.26
C TYR A 152 12.40 -19.36 -5.88
N THR A 153 11.52 -20.17 -5.30
CA THR A 153 11.83 -20.85 -4.04
C THR A 153 12.91 -21.89 -4.30
N TYR A 154 13.98 -21.87 -3.51
CA TYR A 154 15.15 -22.74 -3.68
C TYR A 154 15.77 -22.68 -5.09
N GLY A 155 15.56 -21.57 -5.83
CA GLY A 155 16.09 -21.39 -7.18
C GLY A 155 15.42 -22.24 -8.26
N ARG A 156 14.27 -22.88 -7.98
CA ARG A 156 13.61 -23.77 -8.93
C ARG A 156 12.41 -23.12 -9.62
N GLN A 157 12.30 -23.29 -10.94
CA GLN A 157 11.23 -22.67 -11.75
C GLN A 157 9.84 -23.27 -11.54
N ASP A 158 9.75 -24.47 -10.96
CA ASP A 158 8.49 -25.08 -10.54
C ASP A 158 7.92 -24.49 -9.26
N ARG A 159 8.63 -23.56 -8.61
CA ARG A 159 8.19 -22.87 -7.40
C ARG A 159 8.45 -21.39 -7.53
N ILE A 160 7.40 -20.62 -7.77
CA ILE A 160 7.49 -19.17 -7.84
C ILE A 160 7.07 -18.57 -6.51
N SER A 161 7.73 -17.48 -6.14
CA SER A 161 7.39 -16.71 -4.96
C SER A 161 7.19 -15.24 -5.29
N MET A 162 6.38 -14.58 -4.48
CA MET A 162 6.23 -13.13 -4.47
C MET A 162 6.30 -12.65 -3.04
N ARG A 163 7.31 -11.83 -2.74
CA ARG A 163 7.33 -11.04 -1.52
C ARG A 163 6.83 -9.63 -1.84
N VAL A 164 5.84 -9.17 -1.07
CA VAL A 164 5.31 -7.81 -1.16
C VAL A 164 5.52 -7.14 0.19
N SER A 165 6.37 -6.12 0.26
CA SER A 165 6.66 -5.40 1.51
C SER A 165 6.13 -3.98 1.45
N THR A 166 5.47 -3.52 2.51
CA THR A 166 4.98 -2.16 2.65
C THR A 166 6.07 -1.24 3.24
N PRO A 167 5.96 0.09 3.06
CA PRO A 167 6.92 1.04 3.64
C PRO A 167 6.94 1.07 5.18
N ASP A 168 5.85 0.71 5.84
CA ASP A 168 5.70 0.63 7.30
C ASP A 168 6.15 -0.72 7.88
N GLY A 169 6.75 -1.59 7.05
CA GLY A 169 7.44 -2.80 7.49
C GLY A 169 6.60 -4.07 7.49
N HIS A 170 5.32 -4.00 7.14
CA HIS A 170 4.50 -5.19 6.90
C HIS A 170 4.94 -5.91 5.62
N TYR A 171 4.72 -7.22 5.56
CA TYR A 171 5.01 -7.98 4.36
C TYR A 171 4.14 -9.22 4.19
N TRP A 172 3.87 -9.52 2.93
CA TRP A 172 3.30 -10.78 2.47
C TRP A 172 4.37 -11.63 1.78
N ASN A 173 4.35 -12.93 2.02
CA ASN A 173 5.02 -13.90 1.14
C ASN A 173 3.98 -14.85 0.59
N LEU A 174 3.94 -14.92 -0.74
CA LEU A 174 3.12 -15.84 -1.51
C LEU A 174 4.04 -16.86 -2.17
N GLU A 175 3.70 -18.14 -2.08
CA GLU A 175 4.40 -19.20 -2.80
C GLU A 175 3.40 -20.09 -3.55
N PHE A 176 3.72 -20.36 -4.81
CA PHE A 176 2.98 -21.25 -5.69
C PHE A 176 3.95 -22.26 -6.30
N GLY A 177 3.55 -23.53 -6.39
CA GLY A 177 4.37 -24.54 -7.03
C GLY A 177 3.58 -25.56 -7.85
N GLY A 178 4.20 -26.06 -8.91
CA GLY A 178 3.59 -27.07 -9.77
C GLY A 178 3.61 -28.47 -9.15
N PRO A 179 2.68 -29.35 -9.56
CA PRO A 179 2.65 -30.73 -9.10
C PRO A 179 3.89 -31.48 -9.55
N ASP A 180 4.42 -32.35 -8.67
CA ASP A 180 5.61 -33.18 -8.92
C ASP A 180 6.85 -32.39 -9.38
N GLY A 181 6.92 -31.12 -9.00
CA GLY A 181 8.02 -30.24 -9.40
C GLY A 181 8.04 -29.89 -10.89
N ARG A 182 6.90 -29.99 -11.57
CA ARG A 182 6.74 -29.48 -12.94
C ARG A 182 6.69 -27.96 -12.93
N ALA A 183 7.27 -27.34 -13.95
CA ALA A 183 7.20 -25.90 -14.15
C ALA A 183 5.74 -25.42 -14.15
N LEU A 184 5.50 -24.26 -13.58
CA LEU A 184 4.20 -23.61 -13.63
C LEU A 184 3.94 -23.02 -15.02
N THR A 185 2.71 -23.12 -15.47
CA THR A 185 2.21 -22.52 -16.71
C THR A 185 0.84 -21.89 -16.43
N PRO A 186 0.33 -20.99 -17.30
CA PRO A 186 -1.06 -20.58 -17.20
C PRO A 186 -2.01 -21.79 -17.12
N GLY A 187 -2.94 -21.75 -16.18
CA GLY A 187 -3.80 -22.90 -15.85
C GLY A 187 -4.35 -22.86 -14.42
N VAL A 188 -5.25 -23.80 -14.14
CA VAL A 188 -5.90 -23.96 -12.84
C VAL A 188 -5.22 -25.06 -12.05
N TYR A 189 -4.89 -24.77 -10.79
CA TYR A 189 -4.20 -25.65 -9.86
C TYR A 189 -5.09 -25.88 -8.63
N LEU A 190 -5.77 -27.03 -8.62
CA LEU A 190 -6.70 -27.41 -7.57
C LEU A 190 -6.01 -28.25 -6.50
N ASN A 191 -6.60 -28.29 -5.30
CA ASN A 191 -6.17 -29.12 -4.18
C ASN A 191 -4.68 -28.89 -3.84
N ALA A 192 -4.25 -27.63 -3.90
CA ALA A 192 -2.91 -27.23 -3.56
C ALA A 192 -2.71 -27.26 -2.04
N GLU A 193 -1.50 -27.56 -1.58
CA GLU A 193 -1.20 -27.67 -0.15
C GLU A 193 0.21 -27.17 0.22
N ARG A 194 0.45 -26.92 1.52
CA ARG A 194 1.73 -26.38 2.01
C ARG A 194 2.90 -27.30 1.70
N SER A 195 2.76 -28.56 2.12
CA SER A 195 3.71 -29.64 1.93
C SER A 195 3.20 -30.47 0.79
N ALA A 196 3.49 -30.06 -0.46
CA ALA A 196 3.01 -30.79 -1.63
C ALA A 196 3.44 -32.26 -1.56
N ASP A 197 2.48 -33.15 -1.27
CA ASP A 197 2.61 -34.59 -1.48
C ASP A 197 2.72 -34.85 -2.99
N ARG A 198 3.16 -36.07 -3.36
CA ARG A 198 3.28 -36.45 -4.77
C ARG A 198 1.96 -36.21 -5.51
N GLY A 199 2.05 -35.48 -6.62
CA GLY A 199 0.95 -35.16 -7.53
C GLY A 199 0.19 -33.86 -7.25
N ARG A 200 0.43 -33.18 -6.12
CA ARG A 200 -0.34 -31.96 -5.76
C ARG A 200 0.44 -30.66 -6.00
N PRO A 201 -0.24 -29.59 -6.45
CA PRO A 201 0.38 -28.26 -6.48
C PRO A 201 0.71 -27.77 -5.06
N LYS A 202 1.63 -26.80 -4.97
CA LYS A 202 1.98 -26.14 -3.71
C LYS A 202 1.31 -24.78 -3.62
N ILE A 203 0.75 -24.46 -2.46
CA ILE A 203 0.33 -23.11 -2.08
C ILE A 203 0.77 -22.83 -0.64
N ASP A 204 1.39 -21.68 -0.41
CA ASP A 204 1.74 -21.24 0.94
C ASP A 204 1.67 -19.72 1.03
N MET A 205 1.02 -19.22 2.09
CA MET A 205 0.76 -17.81 2.30
C MET A 205 1.17 -17.44 3.73
N SER A 206 1.88 -16.33 3.86
CA SER A 206 2.24 -15.75 5.16
C SER A 206 2.18 -14.24 5.12
N CYS A 207 1.85 -13.65 6.27
CA CYS A 207 1.87 -12.20 6.50
C CYS A 207 2.58 -11.94 7.83
N ASP A 208 3.58 -11.06 7.83
CA ASP A 208 4.34 -10.68 9.04
C ASP A 208 4.87 -11.86 9.88
N GLY A 209 5.22 -12.96 9.20
CA GLY A 209 5.71 -14.18 9.85
C GLY A 209 4.60 -15.11 10.38
N SER A 210 3.35 -14.67 10.35
CA SER A 210 2.18 -15.53 10.63
C SER A 210 1.84 -16.36 9.39
N ALA A 211 1.50 -17.64 9.60
CA ALA A 211 1.06 -18.56 8.55
C ALA A 211 0.16 -19.65 9.13
N PHE A 212 -0.61 -20.33 8.27
CA PHE A 212 -1.29 -21.56 8.67
C PHE A 212 -0.27 -22.70 8.87
N SER A 213 -0.46 -23.48 9.93
CA SER A 213 0.29 -24.71 10.16
C SER A 213 0.04 -25.75 9.07
N THR A 214 -1.20 -25.81 8.56
CA THR A 214 -1.64 -26.69 7.48
C THR A 214 -2.41 -25.86 6.46
N VAL A 215 -1.89 -25.73 5.24
CA VAL A 215 -2.53 -24.93 4.17
C VAL A 215 -3.17 -25.89 3.17
N GLN A 216 -4.41 -25.62 2.79
CA GLN A 216 -5.05 -26.13 1.59
C GLN A 216 -5.62 -24.98 0.77
N GLY A 217 -5.75 -25.16 -0.54
CA GLY A 217 -6.30 -24.12 -1.39
C GLY A 217 -6.32 -24.46 -2.87
N SER A 218 -6.53 -23.42 -3.67
CA SER A 218 -6.42 -23.47 -5.12
C SER A 218 -5.87 -22.15 -5.63
N PHE A 219 -5.27 -22.20 -6.82
CA PHE A 219 -4.85 -20.99 -7.52
C PHE A 219 -5.00 -21.14 -9.03
N THR A 220 -5.21 -20.02 -9.70
CA THR A 220 -5.27 -19.94 -11.16
C THR A 220 -4.20 -18.97 -11.63
N ILE A 221 -3.33 -19.46 -12.52
CA ILE A 221 -2.34 -18.63 -13.21
C ILE A 221 -2.95 -18.20 -14.53
N HIS A 222 -3.18 -16.91 -14.71
CA HIS A 222 -3.71 -16.34 -15.95
C HIS A 222 -2.59 -15.94 -16.91
N ASP A 223 -1.44 -15.54 -16.37
CA ASP A 223 -0.28 -15.09 -17.12
C ASP A 223 0.98 -15.36 -16.29
N LEU A 224 2.02 -15.89 -16.92
CA LEU A 224 3.29 -16.17 -16.29
C LEU A 224 4.40 -16.14 -17.34
N ALA A 225 5.40 -15.30 -17.11
CA ALA A 225 6.64 -15.30 -17.86
C ALA A 225 7.81 -15.50 -16.91
N HIS A 226 8.66 -16.47 -17.23
CA HIS A 226 9.86 -16.77 -16.44
C HIS A 226 11.03 -15.89 -16.86
N GLY A 227 11.78 -15.42 -15.87
CA GLY A 227 13.11 -14.82 -16.05
C GLY A 227 14.19 -15.61 -15.30
N PRO A 228 15.44 -15.14 -15.38
CA PRO A 228 16.58 -15.83 -14.75
C PRO A 228 16.54 -15.82 -13.21
N LYS A 229 15.87 -14.83 -12.59
CA LYS A 229 15.82 -14.67 -11.12
C LYS A 229 14.43 -14.92 -10.50
N GLY A 230 13.43 -15.18 -11.33
CA GLY A 230 12.03 -15.29 -10.92
C GLY A 230 11.10 -14.88 -12.06
N PRO A 231 9.77 -14.89 -11.84
CA PRO A 231 8.81 -14.36 -12.79
C PRO A 231 9.09 -12.91 -13.20
N THR A 232 9.10 -12.64 -14.50
CA THR A 232 9.16 -11.26 -15.05
C THR A 232 7.77 -10.67 -15.24
N ARG A 233 6.75 -11.53 -15.32
CA ARG A 233 5.34 -11.21 -15.41
C ARG A 233 4.52 -12.30 -14.73
N MET A 234 3.46 -11.92 -14.01
CA MET A 234 2.63 -12.87 -13.29
C MET A 234 1.22 -12.31 -13.04
N ALA A 235 0.20 -13.14 -13.25
CA ALA A 235 -1.18 -12.89 -12.82
C ALA A 235 -1.70 -14.18 -12.16
N VAL A 236 -1.92 -14.14 -10.84
CA VAL A 236 -2.41 -15.29 -10.09
C VAL A 236 -3.57 -14.89 -9.19
N ASP A 237 -4.67 -15.62 -9.29
CA ASP A 237 -5.76 -15.59 -8.32
C ASP A 237 -5.64 -16.81 -7.42
N PHE A 238 -5.94 -16.66 -6.14
CA PHE A 238 -5.76 -17.73 -5.17
C PHE A 238 -6.80 -17.69 -4.06
N GLU A 239 -7.03 -18.86 -3.50
CA GLU A 239 -7.74 -19.06 -2.25
C GLU A 239 -6.96 -20.07 -1.42
N CYS A 240 -6.79 -19.80 -0.13
CA CYS A 240 -6.27 -20.80 0.79
C CYS A 240 -6.89 -20.70 2.18
N TYR A 241 -6.84 -21.79 2.92
CA TYR A 241 -7.44 -21.92 4.24
C TYR A 241 -6.66 -22.91 5.08
N ASN A 242 -6.89 -22.85 6.40
CA ASN A 242 -6.32 -23.79 7.34
C ASN A 242 -7.04 -25.15 7.26
N GLN A 243 -6.33 -26.22 6.93
CA GLN A 243 -6.87 -27.58 6.85
C GLN A 243 -7.35 -28.03 8.24
N GLY A 244 -8.68 -28.12 8.41
CA GLY A 244 -9.31 -28.48 9.68
C GLY A 244 -10.09 -27.33 10.35
N ASN A 245 -10.12 -26.14 9.74
CA ASN A 245 -10.96 -25.06 10.24
C ASN A 245 -12.41 -25.17 9.71
N PRO A 246 -13.41 -25.47 10.57
CA PRO A 246 -14.81 -25.56 10.17
C PRO A 246 -15.42 -24.20 9.78
N GLU A 247 -14.80 -23.09 10.18
CA GLU A 247 -15.30 -21.73 9.93
C GLU A 247 -15.00 -21.21 8.51
N LYS A 248 -14.30 -22.00 7.67
CA LYS A 248 -13.87 -21.58 6.33
C LYS A 248 -13.22 -20.18 6.33
N LYS A 249 -12.37 -19.92 7.34
CA LYS A 249 -11.52 -18.73 7.34
C LYS A 249 -10.52 -18.86 6.20
N ILE A 250 -10.78 -18.12 5.14
CA ILE A 250 -10.10 -18.20 3.85
C ILE A 250 -9.36 -16.89 3.64
N LEU A 251 -8.14 -17.01 3.13
CA LEU A 251 -7.44 -15.95 2.41
C LEU A 251 -7.85 -16.06 0.95
N VAL A 252 -8.60 -15.09 0.44
CA VAL A 252 -8.86 -14.98 -1.01
C VAL A 252 -8.06 -13.81 -1.52
N GLY A 253 -7.34 -13.97 -2.61
CA GLY A 253 -6.54 -12.89 -3.11
C GLY A 253 -6.15 -13.01 -4.56
N LYS A 254 -5.47 -11.97 -5.01
CA LYS A 254 -4.93 -11.88 -6.35
C LYS A 254 -3.66 -11.06 -6.35
N VAL A 255 -2.67 -11.54 -7.08
CA VAL A 255 -1.41 -10.84 -7.34
C VAL A 255 -1.29 -10.59 -8.83
N ARG A 256 -0.93 -9.36 -9.18
CA ARG A 256 -0.56 -8.93 -10.52
C ARG A 256 0.83 -8.33 -10.47
N TYR A 257 1.66 -8.71 -11.43
CA TYR A 257 3.01 -8.22 -11.56
C TYR A 257 3.33 -8.02 -13.05
N LYS A 258 3.44 -6.76 -13.46
CA LYS A 258 3.80 -6.33 -14.83
C LYS A 258 3.00 -7.02 -15.93
N THR A 259 1.72 -7.26 -15.68
CA THR A 259 0.81 -8.00 -16.56
C THR A 259 -0.34 -7.11 -17.01
N SER A 260 -0.93 -7.36 -18.17
CA SER A 260 -2.14 -6.64 -18.60
C SER A 260 -3.44 -7.28 -18.10
N ILE A 261 -3.36 -8.42 -17.40
CA ILE A 261 -4.53 -9.13 -16.88
C ILE A 261 -5.00 -8.45 -15.59
N PRO A 262 -6.25 -7.95 -15.51
CA PRO A 262 -6.82 -7.34 -14.32
C PRO A 262 -6.91 -8.29 -13.15
#